data_AF-A0A9P5UQ34-F1
#
_entry.id   AF-A0A9P5UQ34-F1
#
_cell.length_a   1.000
_cell.length_b   1.000
_cell.length_c   1.000
_cell.angle_alpha   90.00
_cell.angle_beta   90.00
_cell.angle_gamma   90.00
#
_symmetry.space_group_name_H-M   'P 1'
#
loop_
_entity.id
_entity.type
_entity.pdbx_description
1 polymer ?
#
loop_
_entity_poly.entity_id
_entity_poly.type
_entity_poly.pdbx_seq_one_letter_code
_entity_poly.pdbx_strand_id
1 'polypeptide(L)'
;MSYSMRRKNLVSELNLMVAGYSGLGKTSFIRTLNGTLKLRASAAGGLKNKASAPNLAGDSPTSPTPNKPHGTKESVAYATGQLNRTLNSFEALFEIDEGNEKINLTVVDTPGFIGSDDVVDAHCEEILHYLEYQFDLTLVEERKVRRNPKAVDNQIHACLYFIDHTGPRLGLSDADIRILKRLGTRVNLIPVIARGDTLTRAQSKRLKQAILKDAAQNNIQFFQFLSPKLAKRLQQHSEEVDQEHKMRRISRQGPGDNEEAEEGEDEEEEEEEDDDEDDWDPEYLEEKAHLQSLVPFTLIAQEEDGVEIRDEKGKLIPGREFPWGVLHCLDSNHCDLSSLRSALLSSHRQELKEITYGFFYEKYRTEKLLARTKSQHIAYQQQQQLQKQHLKNGSGGAPTQHLKGKEPMFGNGTSGAIAGPWEE
;
A
#
# COMPACT_ATOMS: atom_id res chain seq x y z
N MET A 1 -43.16 -0.98 -17.06
CA MET A 1 -42.12 -2.01 -16.93
C MET A 1 -40.97 -1.40 -16.16
N SER A 2 -40.85 -1.74 -14.87
CA SER A 2 -39.78 -1.24 -14.00
C SER A 2 -38.47 -1.90 -14.42
N TYR A 3 -37.52 -1.10 -14.91
CA TYR A 3 -36.14 -1.53 -15.10
C TYR A 3 -35.51 -1.71 -13.71
N SER A 4 -35.71 -2.89 -13.12
CA SER A 4 -34.87 -3.36 -12.03
C SER A 4 -33.49 -3.61 -12.62
N MET A 5 -32.64 -2.58 -12.62
CA MET A 5 -31.20 -2.78 -12.74
C MET A 5 -30.81 -3.71 -11.61
N ARG A 6 -30.55 -4.99 -11.93
CA ARG A 6 -29.73 -5.84 -11.09
C ARG A 6 -28.38 -5.14 -10.98
N ARG A 7 -28.20 -4.31 -9.95
CA ARG A 7 -26.87 -3.86 -9.51
C ARG A 7 -26.09 -5.16 -9.29
N LYS A 8 -25.13 -5.44 -10.18
CA LYS A 8 -24.16 -6.52 -9.95
C LYS A 8 -23.56 -6.22 -8.58
N ASN A 9 -23.48 -7.20 -7.70
CA ASN A 9 -22.72 -7.06 -6.45
C ASN A 9 -21.31 -6.61 -6.85
N LEU A 10 -21.00 -5.34 -6.63
CA LEU A 10 -19.69 -4.79 -6.90
C LEU A 10 -18.78 -5.39 -5.84
N VAL A 11 -17.77 -6.13 -6.28
CA VAL A 11 -16.72 -6.65 -5.40
C VAL A 11 -15.56 -5.71 -5.56
N SER A 12 -15.16 -5.04 -4.47
CA SER A 12 -14.03 -4.12 -4.46
C SER A 12 -12.89 -4.72 -3.66
N GLU A 13 -11.70 -4.73 -4.24
CA GLU A 13 -10.51 -5.35 -3.65
C GLU A 13 -9.67 -4.29 -2.95
N LEU A 14 -9.13 -4.53 -1.76
CA LEU A 14 -8.25 -3.59 -1.07
C LEU A 14 -7.08 -4.36 -0.48
N ASN A 15 -5.87 -4.15 -1.00
CA ASN A 15 -4.66 -4.72 -0.42
C ASN A 15 -3.92 -3.67 0.42
N LEU A 16 -3.70 -4.00 1.69
CA LEU A 16 -2.94 -3.20 2.65
C LEU A 16 -1.68 -3.96 3.05
N MET A 17 -0.61 -3.23 3.36
CA MET A 17 0.59 -3.78 3.97
C MET A 17 0.80 -3.15 5.34
N VAL A 18 1.28 -3.93 6.31
CA VAL A 18 1.63 -3.43 7.65
C VAL A 18 3.13 -3.60 7.85
N ALA A 19 3.84 -2.49 8.02
CA ALA A 19 5.29 -2.45 8.18
C ALA A 19 5.72 -1.69 9.45
N GLY A 20 6.93 -1.93 9.92
CA GLY A 20 7.49 -1.27 11.11
C GLY A 20 8.32 -2.21 11.98
N TYR A 21 8.94 -1.68 13.03
CA TYR A 21 9.80 -2.45 13.92
C TYR A 21 9.07 -3.61 14.61
N SER A 22 9.84 -4.64 14.96
CA SER A 22 9.29 -5.78 15.69
C SER A 22 8.79 -5.36 17.08
N GLY A 23 7.68 -5.95 17.53
CA GLY A 23 7.11 -5.66 18.85
C GLY A 23 6.19 -4.44 18.91
N LEU A 24 6.01 -3.69 17.82
CA LEU A 24 5.08 -2.55 17.76
C LEU A 24 3.59 -2.91 17.69
N GLY A 25 3.25 -4.21 17.66
CA GLY A 25 1.86 -4.67 17.64
C GLY A 25 1.23 -4.73 16.24
N LYS A 26 2.02 -4.91 15.18
CA LYS A 26 1.53 -5.10 13.79
C LYS A 26 0.51 -6.25 13.67
N THR A 27 0.92 -7.45 14.07
CA THR A 27 0.04 -8.64 14.04
C THR A 27 -1.15 -8.47 14.99
N SER A 28 -0.96 -7.84 16.15
CA SER A 28 -2.05 -7.50 17.08
C SER A 28 -3.07 -6.56 16.44
N PHE A 29 -2.63 -5.57 15.67
CA PHE A 29 -3.51 -4.69 14.91
C PHE A 29 -4.34 -5.47 13.88
N ILE A 30 -3.73 -6.39 13.11
CA ILE A 30 -4.45 -7.21 12.14
C ILE A 30 -5.54 -8.06 12.83
N ARG A 31 -5.22 -8.65 13.99
CA ARG A 31 -6.20 -9.39 14.80
C ARG A 31 -7.31 -8.49 15.32
N THR A 32 -6.96 -7.30 15.81
CA THR A 32 -7.93 -6.30 16.29
C THR A 32 -8.87 -5.88 15.18
N LEU A 33 -8.34 -5.61 13.99
CA LEU A 33 -9.13 -5.25 12.81
C LEU A 33 -10.12 -6.38 12.50
N ASN A 34 -9.66 -7.64 12.43
CA ASN A 34 -10.51 -8.81 12.22
C ASN A 34 -11.61 -8.94 13.30
N GLY A 35 -11.25 -8.79 14.57
CA GLY A 35 -12.20 -8.83 15.70
C GLY A 35 -13.28 -7.76 15.56
N THR A 36 -12.90 -6.53 15.22
CA THR A 36 -13.85 -5.42 15.05
C THR A 36 -14.78 -5.62 13.85
N LEU A 37 -14.30 -6.27 12.78
CA LEU A 37 -15.10 -6.60 11.60
C LEU A 37 -16.13 -7.70 11.91
N LYS A 38 -15.73 -8.74 12.64
CA LYS A 38 -16.63 -9.82 13.08
C LYS A 38 -17.74 -9.33 14.02
N LEU A 39 -17.42 -8.40 14.92
CA LEU A 39 -18.42 -7.80 15.82
C LEU A 39 -19.45 -6.98 15.06
N ARG A 40 -19.02 -6.25 14.02
CA ARG A 40 -19.92 -5.49 13.14
C ARG A 40 -20.86 -6.41 12.36
N ALA A 41 -20.32 -7.49 11.77
CA ALA A 41 -21.12 -8.50 11.07
C ALA A 41 -22.16 -9.17 12.00
N SER A 42 -21.78 -9.42 13.26
CA SER A 42 -22.70 -9.99 14.26
C SER A 42 -23.81 -9.01 14.67
N ALA A 43 -23.53 -7.70 14.71
CA ALA A 43 -24.50 -6.68 15.10
C ALA A 43 -25.54 -6.35 14.01
N ALA A 44 -25.23 -6.61 12.74
CA ALA A 44 -26.10 -6.30 11.60
C ALA A 44 -27.22 -7.34 11.32
N GLY A 45 -27.40 -8.35 12.19
CA GLY A 45 -28.51 -9.30 12.10
C GLY A 45 -28.30 -10.49 11.15
N GLY A 46 -27.46 -11.45 11.55
CA GLY A 46 -27.57 -12.89 11.27
C GLY A 46 -27.55 -13.41 9.82
N LEU A 47 -26.46 -14.11 9.42
CA LEU A 47 -26.33 -15.59 9.32
C LEU A 47 -25.45 -16.10 8.16
N LYS A 48 -24.70 -17.17 8.51
CA LYS A 48 -23.93 -18.14 7.70
C LYS A 48 -22.46 -17.80 7.44
N ASN A 49 -21.65 -17.85 8.50
CA ASN A 49 -20.25 -18.25 8.35
C ASN A 49 -20.22 -19.70 7.86
N LYS A 50 -19.96 -19.91 6.56
CA LYS A 50 -19.31 -21.14 6.12
C LYS A 50 -17.82 -21.02 6.49
N ALA A 51 -17.51 -21.24 7.76
CA ALA A 51 -16.23 -21.86 8.06
C ALA A 51 -16.40 -23.33 7.65
N SER A 52 -15.93 -23.70 6.46
CA SER A 52 -15.90 -25.09 6.04
C SER A 52 -14.87 -25.84 6.89
N ALA A 53 -15.32 -26.43 7.99
CA ALA A 53 -14.60 -27.52 8.65
C ALA A 53 -14.70 -28.76 7.75
N PRO A 54 -13.59 -29.40 7.34
CA PRO A 54 -13.68 -30.71 6.73
C PRO A 54 -14.02 -31.75 7.81
N ASN A 55 -15.09 -32.50 7.56
CA ASN A 55 -15.49 -33.66 8.35
C ASN A 55 -14.32 -34.64 8.53
N LEU A 56 -14.07 -35.06 9.77
CA LEU A 56 -13.29 -36.26 10.06
C LEU A 56 -14.13 -37.49 9.69
N ALA A 57 -13.73 -38.21 8.65
CA ALA A 57 -13.95 -39.66 8.53
C ALA A 57 -13.02 -40.25 7.44
N GLY A 58 -12.29 -41.31 7.80
CA GLY A 58 -12.01 -42.44 6.91
C GLY A 58 -10.86 -42.33 5.89
N ASP A 59 -9.75 -42.95 6.27
CA ASP A 59 -9.04 -44.02 5.54
C ASP A 59 -8.11 -43.75 4.32
N SER A 60 -6.86 -44.22 4.50
CA SER A 60 -5.84 -44.71 3.55
C SER A 60 -5.04 -43.75 2.61
N PRO A 61 -3.75 -44.10 2.31
CA PRO A 61 -2.76 -43.15 1.77
C PRO A 61 -2.40 -43.41 0.30
N THR A 62 -2.39 -42.37 -0.53
CA THR A 62 -1.70 -42.38 -1.83
C THR A 62 -1.07 -41.02 -2.16
N SER A 63 0.01 -41.11 -2.93
CA SER A 63 1.12 -40.20 -3.23
C SER A 63 0.83 -38.77 -3.74
N PRO A 64 1.82 -37.84 -3.63
CA PRO A 64 1.67 -36.42 -3.93
C PRO A 64 1.89 -36.10 -5.42
N THR A 65 1.15 -35.12 -5.93
CA THR A 65 1.46 -34.38 -7.16
C THR A 65 1.69 -32.90 -6.82
N PRO A 66 2.58 -32.19 -7.53
CA PRO A 66 2.92 -30.81 -7.22
C PRO A 66 2.03 -29.85 -8.02
N ASN A 67 1.51 -28.80 -7.35
CA ASN A 67 1.29 -27.43 -7.86
C ASN A 67 0.11 -26.72 -7.20
N LYS A 68 0.42 -25.90 -6.18
CA LYS A 68 -0.12 -24.55 -5.87
C LYS A 68 0.53 -24.09 -4.55
N PRO A 69 1.16 -22.91 -4.47
CA PRO A 69 1.63 -22.42 -3.18
C PRO A 69 0.43 -22.03 -2.32
N HIS A 70 0.61 -22.33 -1.03
CA HIS A 70 -0.28 -22.22 0.12
C HIS A 70 -1.43 -21.19 0.04
N GLY A 71 -2.66 -21.70 0.00
CA GLY A 71 -3.82 -21.02 0.53
C GLY A 71 -4.73 -22.06 1.16
N THR A 72 -4.77 -22.16 2.50
CA THR A 72 -5.89 -22.65 3.35
C THR A 72 -5.50 -23.11 4.76
N LYS A 73 -4.21 -23.22 5.14
CA LYS A 73 -3.84 -23.62 6.52
C LYS A 73 -3.31 -22.48 7.40
N GLU A 74 -2.49 -21.56 6.86
CA GLU A 74 -1.94 -20.45 7.65
C GLU A 74 -2.93 -19.29 7.84
N SER A 75 -3.90 -19.15 6.94
CA SER A 75 -4.97 -18.15 7.04
C SER A 75 -5.97 -18.44 8.17
N VAL A 76 -5.76 -19.47 9.00
CA VAL A 76 -6.58 -19.74 10.21
C VAL A 76 -5.75 -19.51 11.48
N ALA A 77 -4.41 -19.47 11.37
CA ALA A 77 -3.50 -19.36 12.51
C ALA A 77 -3.52 -17.99 13.20
N TYR A 78 -4.07 -16.96 12.55
CA TYR A 78 -4.20 -15.62 13.14
C TYR A 78 -5.43 -15.44 14.03
N ALA A 79 -6.40 -16.37 14.01
CA ALA A 79 -7.67 -16.21 14.72
C ALA A 79 -7.62 -16.64 16.19
N THR A 80 -6.61 -17.42 16.58
CA THR A 80 -6.50 -17.99 17.93
C THR A 80 -5.04 -18.34 18.28
N GLY A 81 -4.53 -17.81 19.39
CA GLY A 81 -3.31 -18.31 20.05
C GLY A 81 -2.29 -17.22 20.42
N GLN A 82 -1.22 -17.61 21.11
CA GLN A 82 -0.17 -16.69 21.57
C GLN A 82 0.49 -15.94 20.40
N LEU A 83 0.74 -14.64 20.57
CA LEU A 83 1.38 -13.83 19.54
C LEU A 83 2.88 -14.12 19.47
N ASN A 84 3.29 -14.86 18.44
CA ASN A 84 4.70 -15.07 18.12
C ASN A 84 5.22 -13.98 17.18
N ARG A 85 6.53 -13.74 17.21
CA ARG A 85 7.19 -12.83 16.28
C ARG A 85 7.01 -13.33 14.83
N THR A 86 6.57 -12.44 13.95
CA THR A 86 6.50 -12.68 12.51
C THR A 86 7.91 -12.86 11.92
N LEU A 87 8.18 -14.03 11.36
CA LEU A 87 9.46 -14.37 10.72
C LEU A 87 9.42 -14.22 9.20
N ASN A 88 8.28 -14.50 8.57
CA ASN A 88 8.07 -14.41 7.13
C ASN A 88 6.84 -13.54 6.84
N SER A 89 6.83 -12.87 5.69
CA SER A 89 5.65 -12.14 5.24
C SER A 89 4.51 -13.10 4.95
N PHE A 90 3.29 -12.76 5.38
CA PHE A 90 2.10 -13.58 5.12
C PHE A 90 0.87 -12.70 4.86
N GLU A 91 -0.11 -13.25 4.15
CA GLU A 91 -1.30 -12.52 3.70
C GLU A 91 -2.54 -12.99 4.49
N ALA A 92 -3.28 -12.04 5.06
CA ALA A 92 -4.55 -12.26 5.72
C ALA A 92 -5.69 -11.74 4.82
N LEU A 93 -6.64 -12.61 4.47
CA LEU A 93 -7.76 -12.28 3.60
C LEU A 93 -9.04 -12.13 4.42
N PHE A 94 -9.77 -11.04 4.20
CA PHE A 94 -11.03 -10.71 4.86
C PHE A 94 -12.09 -10.39 3.81
N GLU A 95 -13.22 -11.07 3.89
CA GLU A 95 -14.42 -10.73 3.12
C GLU A 95 -15.32 -9.89 4.02
N ILE A 96 -15.64 -8.67 3.59
CA ILE A 96 -16.41 -7.69 4.37
C ILE A 96 -17.64 -7.31 3.54
N ASP A 97 -18.83 -7.46 4.12
CA ASP A 97 -20.06 -6.93 3.54
C ASP A 97 -20.33 -5.55 4.18
N GLU A 98 -20.12 -4.47 3.42
CA GLU A 98 -20.33 -3.09 3.87
C GLU A 98 -21.42 -2.42 3.04
N GLY A 99 -22.59 -2.23 3.67
CA GLY A 99 -23.77 -1.69 2.98
C GLY A 99 -24.26 -2.63 1.88
N ASN A 100 -24.17 -2.16 0.63
CA ASN A 100 -24.55 -2.91 -0.58
C ASN A 100 -23.33 -3.45 -1.37
N GLU A 101 -22.13 -3.31 -0.83
CA GLU A 101 -20.89 -3.67 -1.50
C GLU A 101 -20.16 -4.80 -0.76
N LYS A 102 -19.50 -5.68 -1.53
CA LYS A 102 -18.60 -6.70 -0.98
C LYS A 102 -17.17 -6.21 -1.12
N ILE A 103 -16.42 -6.22 -0.04
CA ILE A 103 -15.02 -5.78 -0.01
C ILE A 103 -14.14 -6.98 0.29
N ASN A 104 -13.19 -7.25 -0.59
CA ASN A 104 -12.13 -8.23 -0.37
C ASN A 104 -10.89 -7.49 0.13
N LEU A 105 -10.67 -7.50 1.45
CA LEU A 105 -9.52 -6.88 2.07
C LEU A 105 -8.40 -7.92 2.23
N THR A 106 -7.25 -7.66 1.61
CA THR A 106 -6.00 -8.40 1.84
C THR A 106 -5.10 -7.56 2.73
N VAL A 107 -4.60 -8.11 3.83
CA VAL A 107 -3.61 -7.45 4.69
C VAL A 107 -2.34 -8.28 4.73
N VAL A 108 -1.24 -7.72 4.22
CA VAL A 108 0.09 -8.33 4.24
C VAL A 108 0.80 -7.93 5.52
N ASP A 109 1.05 -8.90 6.41
CA ASP A 109 1.90 -8.69 7.58
C ASP A 109 3.37 -8.89 7.17
N THR A 110 4.23 -7.92 7.47
CA THR A 110 5.67 -8.04 7.20
C THR A 110 6.42 -8.44 8.47
N PRO A 111 7.55 -9.17 8.35
CA PRO A 111 8.45 -9.35 9.48
C PRO A 111 8.88 -7.99 10.01
N GLY A 112 8.99 -7.89 11.34
CA GLY A 112 9.40 -6.63 11.96
C GLY A 112 10.88 -6.35 11.77
N PHE A 113 11.22 -5.10 11.49
CA PHE A 113 12.61 -4.66 11.45
C PHE A 113 13.28 -4.95 12.80
N ILE A 114 14.43 -5.62 12.77
CA ILE A 114 15.30 -5.90 13.92
C ILE A 114 16.73 -5.83 13.44
N GLY A 115 17.61 -5.30 14.30
CA GLY A 115 19.05 -5.41 14.15
C GLY A 115 19.72 -4.07 13.99
N SER A 116 20.95 -4.10 13.48
CA SER A 116 21.69 -2.92 13.07
C SER A 116 21.09 -2.30 11.81
N ASP A 117 21.47 -1.06 11.53
CA ASP A 117 21.03 -0.27 10.38
C ASP A 117 21.14 -1.03 9.04
N ASP A 118 22.23 -1.78 8.81
CA ASP A 118 22.42 -2.55 7.56
C ASP A 118 21.37 -3.65 7.36
N VAL A 119 20.99 -4.33 8.46
CA VAL A 119 19.98 -5.40 8.42
C VAL A 119 18.60 -4.81 8.18
N VAL A 120 18.32 -3.65 8.79
CA VAL A 120 17.07 -2.93 8.60
C VAL A 120 16.92 -2.44 7.17
N ASP A 121 17.99 -1.89 6.58
CA ASP A 121 18.00 -1.44 5.19
C ASP A 121 17.78 -2.64 4.23
N ALA A 122 18.40 -3.80 4.49
CA ALA A 122 18.19 -5.02 3.71
C ALA A 122 16.73 -5.54 3.79
N HIS A 123 16.12 -5.52 4.98
CA HIS A 123 14.70 -5.87 5.12
C HIS A 123 13.79 -4.84 4.42
N CYS A 124 14.14 -3.55 4.43
CA CYS A 124 13.42 -2.53 3.68
C CYS A 124 13.48 -2.78 2.17
N GLU A 125 14.62 -3.23 1.66
CA GLU A 125 14.81 -3.59 0.25
C GLU A 125 13.99 -4.83 -0.13
N GLU A 126 13.86 -5.82 0.75
CA GLU A 126 12.97 -6.97 0.55
C GLU A 126 11.50 -6.54 0.42
N ILE A 127 11.03 -5.65 1.30
CA ILE A 127 9.67 -5.10 1.23
C ILE A 127 9.47 -4.33 -0.08
N LEU A 128 10.44 -3.50 -0.47
CA LEU A 128 10.39 -2.79 -1.74
C LEU A 128 10.30 -3.76 -2.92
N HIS A 129 11.15 -4.78 -2.96
CA HIS A 129 11.11 -5.81 -4.01
C HIS A 129 9.77 -6.53 -4.07
N TYR A 130 9.13 -6.81 -2.93
CA TYR A 130 7.77 -7.36 -2.93
C TYR A 130 6.78 -6.39 -3.61
N LEU A 131 6.83 -5.09 -3.30
CA LEU A 131 5.98 -4.08 -3.95
C LEU A 131 6.24 -4.01 -5.46
N GLU A 132 7.51 -3.98 -5.89
CA GLU A 132 7.87 -4.00 -7.31
C GLU A 132 7.37 -5.26 -8.01
N TYR A 133 7.46 -6.41 -7.33
CA TYR A 133 7.01 -7.69 -7.86
C TYR A 133 5.49 -7.69 -8.11
N GLN A 134 4.68 -7.09 -7.23
CA GLN A 134 3.24 -6.94 -7.48
C GLN A 134 2.95 -6.07 -8.72
N PHE A 135 3.72 -5.01 -8.92
CA PHE A 135 3.64 -4.21 -10.15
C PHE A 135 4.09 -4.99 -11.39
N ASP A 136 5.13 -5.83 -11.28
CA ASP A 136 5.58 -6.69 -12.37
C ASP A 136 4.51 -7.71 -12.77
N LEU A 137 3.78 -8.30 -11.82
CA LEU A 137 2.66 -9.20 -12.12
C LEU A 137 1.57 -8.50 -12.94
N THR A 138 1.20 -7.29 -12.53
CA THR A 138 0.22 -6.46 -13.27
C THR A 138 0.75 -6.14 -14.67
N LEU A 139 2.01 -5.72 -14.78
CA LEU A 139 2.63 -5.34 -16.04
C LEU A 139 2.73 -6.54 -17.01
N VAL A 140 3.00 -7.73 -16.50
CA VAL A 140 3.00 -8.98 -17.30
C VAL A 140 1.60 -9.28 -17.82
N GLU A 141 0.54 -9.08 -17.02
CA GLU A 141 -0.83 -9.27 -17.45
C GLU A 141 -1.26 -8.23 -18.49
N GLU A 142 -0.96 -6.95 -18.29
CA GLU A 142 -1.27 -5.87 -19.25
C GLU A 142 -0.63 -6.09 -20.63
N ARG A 143 0.55 -6.72 -20.65
CA ARG A 143 1.30 -7.06 -21.88
C ARG A 143 0.70 -8.22 -22.67
N LYS A 144 -0.17 -9.04 -22.09
CA LYS A 144 -0.78 -10.17 -22.80
C LYS A 144 -1.70 -9.65 -23.91
N VAL A 145 -1.60 -10.26 -25.09
CA VAL A 145 -2.46 -9.96 -26.25
C VAL A 145 -3.92 -10.27 -25.94
N ARG A 146 -4.19 -11.37 -25.23
CA ARG A 146 -5.50 -11.71 -24.69
C ARG A 146 -5.46 -11.54 -23.19
N ARG A 147 -5.99 -10.42 -22.71
CA ARG A 147 -6.04 -10.06 -21.28
C ARG A 147 -7.14 -10.83 -20.59
N ASN A 148 -6.92 -11.22 -19.33
CA ASN A 148 -7.97 -11.78 -18.50
C ASN A 148 -8.86 -10.65 -17.94
N PRO A 149 -10.16 -10.58 -18.29
CA PRO A 149 -11.06 -9.56 -17.72
C PRO A 149 -11.37 -9.80 -16.23
N LYS A 150 -10.94 -10.93 -15.67
CA LYS A 150 -11.03 -11.27 -14.25
C LYS A 150 -9.64 -11.27 -13.57
N ALA A 151 -8.69 -10.51 -14.11
CA ALA A 151 -7.43 -10.31 -13.41
C ALA A 151 -7.73 -9.62 -12.07
N VAL A 152 -7.22 -10.23 -11.00
CA VAL A 152 -7.32 -9.71 -9.63
C VAL A 152 -6.25 -8.66 -9.45
N ASP A 153 -6.59 -7.57 -8.76
CA ASP A 153 -5.62 -6.55 -8.41
C ASP A 153 -4.77 -7.02 -7.22
N ASN A 154 -3.46 -7.19 -7.45
CA ASN A 154 -2.51 -7.59 -6.40
C ASN A 154 -1.70 -6.40 -5.87
N GLN A 155 -1.96 -5.18 -6.35
CA GLN A 155 -1.20 -4.00 -5.97
C GLN A 155 -1.50 -3.62 -4.53
N ILE A 156 -0.46 -3.26 -3.77
CA ILE A 156 -0.63 -2.75 -2.42
C ILE A 156 -1.08 -1.29 -2.51
N HIS A 157 -2.29 -1.01 -2.03
CA HIS A 157 -2.89 0.32 -2.10
C HIS A 157 -2.39 1.24 -1.00
N ALA A 158 -2.10 0.70 0.20
CA ALA A 158 -1.52 1.49 1.28
C ALA A 158 -0.62 0.65 2.18
N CYS A 159 0.41 1.28 2.73
CA CYS A 159 1.29 0.73 3.74
C CYS A 159 1.08 1.50 5.05
N LEU A 160 0.56 0.78 6.06
CA LEU A 160 0.46 1.27 7.43
C LEU A 160 1.84 1.11 8.08
N TYR A 161 2.54 2.23 8.29
CA TYR A 161 3.87 2.23 8.89
C TYR A 161 3.77 2.51 10.39
N PHE A 162 4.09 1.49 11.20
CA PHE A 162 4.10 1.58 12.66
C PHE A 162 5.39 2.24 13.14
N ILE A 163 5.23 3.43 13.73
CA ILE A 163 6.29 4.24 14.30
C ILE A 163 6.41 3.91 15.78
N ASP A 164 7.65 3.68 16.22
CA ASP A 164 7.98 3.54 17.64
C ASP A 164 8.11 4.92 18.28
N HIS A 165 7.50 5.10 19.45
CA HIS A 165 7.61 6.33 20.24
C HIS A 165 8.45 6.16 21.50
N THR A 166 8.91 4.94 21.79
CA THR A 166 9.69 4.62 23.00
C THR A 166 11.14 5.07 22.91
N GLY A 167 11.56 5.56 21.73
CA GLY A 167 12.89 6.07 21.49
C GLY A 167 13.24 7.30 22.34
N PRO A 168 14.54 7.58 22.52
CA PRO A 168 15.01 8.73 23.32
C PRO A 168 14.71 10.08 22.66
N ARG A 169 14.45 10.09 21.35
CA ARG A 169 14.17 11.28 20.56
C ARG A 169 12.67 11.43 20.37
N LEU A 170 12.17 12.66 20.53
CA LEU A 170 10.81 13.03 20.16
C LEU A 170 10.74 13.26 18.64
N GLY A 171 10.13 12.33 17.90
CA GLY A 171 10.00 12.41 16.44
C GLY A 171 10.29 11.09 15.75
N LEU A 172 10.70 11.14 14.48
CA LEU A 172 11.11 9.96 13.73
C LEU A 172 12.55 9.58 14.06
N SER A 173 12.84 8.27 14.13
CA SER A 173 14.23 7.80 14.20
C SER A 173 14.93 7.97 12.85
N ASP A 174 16.26 8.05 12.85
CA ASP A 174 17.02 8.20 11.60
C ASP A 174 16.82 6.99 10.67
N ALA A 175 16.65 5.80 11.25
CA ALA A 175 16.30 4.60 10.50
C ALA A 175 14.88 4.66 9.93
N ASP A 176 13.87 5.10 10.69
CA ASP A 176 12.52 5.33 10.16
C ASP A 176 12.53 6.31 9.00
N ILE A 177 13.32 7.40 9.09
CA ILE A 177 13.45 8.39 8.01
C ILE A 177 13.98 7.72 6.73
N ARG A 178 15.01 6.87 6.83
CA ARG A 178 15.54 6.15 5.67
C ARG A 178 14.52 5.18 5.07
N ILE A 179 13.82 4.42 5.90
CA ILE A 179 12.81 3.45 5.46
C ILE A 179 11.63 4.15 4.80
N LEU A 180 11.08 5.19 5.43
CA LEU A 180 9.94 5.95 4.92
C LEU A 180 10.27 6.66 3.60
N LYS A 181 11.47 7.23 3.46
CA LYS A 181 11.94 7.80 2.19
C LYS A 181 11.95 6.77 1.06
N ARG A 182 12.41 5.56 1.36
CA ARG A 182 12.52 4.47 0.39
C ARG A 182 11.13 3.93 0.03
N LEU A 183 10.31 3.56 1.01
CA LEU A 183 8.97 3.02 0.80
C LEU A 183 8.02 4.01 0.12
N GLY A 184 8.10 5.30 0.47
CA GLY A 184 7.25 6.35 -0.09
C GLY A 184 7.44 6.59 -1.59
N THR A 185 8.44 5.96 -2.21
CA THR A 185 8.60 6.01 -3.67
C THR A 185 7.64 5.08 -4.42
N ARG A 186 7.04 4.08 -3.74
CA ARG A 186 6.28 2.98 -4.38
C ARG A 186 4.92 2.68 -3.76
N VAL A 187 4.57 3.24 -2.60
CA VAL A 187 3.29 2.97 -1.94
C VAL A 187 2.77 4.18 -1.16
N ASN A 188 1.45 4.32 -1.02
CA ASN A 188 0.83 5.29 -0.14
C ASN A 188 1.20 4.98 1.32
N LEU A 189 1.87 5.91 2.00
CA LEU A 189 2.31 5.74 3.38
C LEU A 189 1.32 6.37 4.36
N ILE A 190 0.77 5.55 5.25
CA ILE A 190 -0.07 6.04 6.36
C ILE A 190 0.69 5.81 7.66
N PRO A 191 1.18 6.87 8.32
CA PRO A 191 1.93 6.73 9.56
C PRO A 191 0.99 6.44 10.73
N VAL A 192 1.37 5.43 11.51
CA VAL A 192 0.64 4.96 12.69
C VAL A 192 1.56 4.98 13.89
N ILE A 193 1.15 5.64 14.97
CA ILE A 193 1.83 5.58 16.26
C ILE A 193 1.40 4.30 16.97
N ALA A 194 2.37 3.42 17.23
CA ALA A 194 2.16 2.16 17.92
C ALA A 194 1.84 2.36 19.40
N ARG A 195 1.17 1.39 20.04
CA ARG A 195 0.92 1.35 21.50
C ARG A 195 0.43 2.69 22.09
N GLY A 196 -0.62 3.25 21.49
CA GLY A 196 -1.15 4.56 21.88
C GLY A 196 -1.53 4.69 23.36
N ASP A 197 -1.81 3.57 24.02
CA ASP A 197 -2.14 3.46 25.45
C ASP A 197 -1.00 3.91 26.39
N THR A 198 0.23 3.95 25.89
CA THR A 198 1.40 4.38 26.67
C THR A 198 1.66 5.89 26.64
N LEU A 199 0.93 6.62 25.80
CA LEU A 199 1.09 8.07 25.63
C LEU A 199 -0.09 8.84 26.20
N THR A 200 0.20 9.93 26.91
CA THR A 200 -0.85 10.89 27.27
C THR A 200 -1.30 11.68 26.02
N ARG A 201 -2.53 12.22 26.03
CA ARG A 201 -3.04 13.07 24.92
C ARG A 201 -2.11 14.24 24.57
N ALA A 202 -1.49 14.85 25.59
CA ALA A 202 -0.54 15.95 25.41
C ALA A 202 0.78 15.47 24.76
N GLN A 203 1.29 14.30 25.16
CA GLN A 203 2.47 13.70 24.55
C GLN A 203 2.21 13.28 23.10
N SER A 204 1.07 12.63 22.85
CA SER A 204 0.65 12.24 21.48
C SER A 204 0.59 13.48 20.57
N LYS A 205 -0.04 14.58 21.01
CA LYS A 205 -0.08 15.82 20.21
C LYS A 205 1.32 16.36 19.88
N ARG A 206 2.24 16.39 20.84
CA ARG A 206 3.62 16.84 20.63
C ARG A 206 4.38 15.90 19.68
N LEU A 207 4.19 14.60 19.82
CA LEU A 207 4.81 13.59 18.97
C LEU A 207 4.28 13.66 17.53
N LYS A 208 2.96 13.79 17.32
CA LYS A 208 2.35 13.98 16.00
C LYS A 208 2.97 15.18 15.27
N GLN A 209 3.07 16.32 15.97
CA GLN A 209 3.72 17.53 15.43
C GLN A 209 5.20 17.31 15.10
N ALA A 210 5.95 16.61 15.96
CA ALA A 210 7.36 16.30 15.71
C ALA A 210 7.54 15.38 14.49
N ILE A 211 6.73 14.33 14.36
CA ILE A 211 6.77 13.40 13.22
C ILE A 211 6.48 14.13 11.91
N LEU A 212 5.43 14.96 11.86
CA LEU A 212 5.08 15.73 10.66
C LEU A 212 6.18 16.73 10.28
N LYS A 213 6.79 17.39 11.27
CA LYS A 213 7.92 18.30 11.06
C LYS A 213 9.14 17.55 10.51
N ASP A 214 9.51 16.43 11.12
CA ASP A 214 10.65 15.61 10.69
C ASP A 214 10.42 15.07 9.26
N ALA A 215 9.19 14.65 8.95
CA ALA A 215 8.80 14.19 7.62
C ALA A 215 8.94 15.29 6.57
N ALA A 216 8.42 16.50 6.85
CA ALA A 216 8.51 17.65 5.95
C ALA A 216 9.97 18.05 5.70
N GLN A 217 10.81 18.11 6.74
CA GLN A 217 12.25 18.42 6.62
C GLN A 217 13.01 17.39 5.77
N ASN A 218 12.51 16.17 5.72
CA ASN A 218 13.12 15.05 5.02
C ASN A 218 12.45 14.73 3.67
N ASN A 219 11.52 15.55 3.19
CA ASN A 219 10.77 15.29 1.95
C ASN A 219 10.07 13.91 1.93
N ILE A 220 9.55 13.48 3.07
CA ILE A 220 8.71 12.28 3.17
C ILE A 220 7.26 12.70 2.93
N GLN A 221 6.65 12.13 1.91
CA GLN A 221 5.24 12.36 1.58
C GLN A 221 4.39 11.26 2.19
N PHE A 222 3.62 11.60 3.22
CA PHE A 222 2.55 10.74 3.71
C PHE A 222 1.31 10.89 2.84
N PHE A 223 0.45 9.88 2.88
CA PHE A 223 -0.87 9.97 2.29
C PHE A 223 -1.64 11.13 2.93
N GLN A 224 -2.21 11.96 2.07
CA GLN A 224 -2.91 13.17 2.44
C GLN A 224 -4.40 12.92 2.21
N PHE A 225 -5.19 12.94 3.28
CA PHE A 225 -6.65 12.73 3.23
C PHE A 225 -7.39 13.96 2.71
N LEU A 226 -6.72 15.12 2.68
CA LEU A 226 -7.26 16.37 2.19
C LEU A 226 -6.41 16.92 1.05
N SER A 227 -6.95 16.98 -0.17
CA SER A 227 -6.19 17.44 -1.34
C SER A 227 -5.59 18.83 -1.09
N PRO A 228 -4.36 19.12 -1.54
CA PRO A 228 -3.75 20.44 -1.34
C PRO A 228 -4.55 21.58 -1.97
N LYS A 229 -5.30 21.31 -3.05
CA LYS A 229 -6.23 22.25 -3.69
C LYS A 229 -7.37 22.61 -2.71
N LEU A 230 -8.04 21.60 -2.14
CA LEU A 230 -9.10 21.77 -1.14
C LEU A 230 -8.62 22.44 0.14
N ALA A 231 -7.41 22.12 0.60
CA ALA A 231 -6.82 22.74 1.79
C ALA A 231 -6.61 24.25 1.61
N LYS A 232 -6.26 24.71 0.40
CA LYS A 232 -6.15 26.15 0.09
C LYS A 232 -7.51 26.83 0.04
N ARG A 233 -8.51 26.20 -0.60
CA ARG A 233 -9.89 26.72 -0.65
C ARG A 233 -10.50 26.87 0.75
N LEU A 234 -10.26 25.91 1.64
CA LEU A 234 -10.69 26.00 3.05
C LEU A 234 -10.06 27.18 3.80
N GLN A 235 -8.79 27.48 3.53
CA GLN A 235 -8.11 28.64 4.13
C GLN A 235 -8.69 29.94 3.60
N GLN A 236 -8.88 30.05 2.28
CA GLN A 236 -9.50 31.22 1.64
C GLN A 236 -10.92 31.47 2.15
N HIS A 237 -11.77 30.44 2.19
CA HIS A 237 -13.14 30.56 2.70
C HIS A 237 -13.18 30.96 4.18
N SER A 238 -12.26 30.44 5.02
CA SER A 238 -12.17 30.87 6.42
C SER A 238 -11.78 32.35 6.54
N GLU A 239 -10.87 32.82 5.68
CA GLU A 239 -10.42 34.22 5.68
C GLU A 239 -11.50 35.17 5.15
N GLU A 240 -12.28 34.76 4.15
CA GLU A 240 -13.42 35.51 3.60
C GLU A 240 -14.54 35.70 4.64
N VAL A 241 -14.90 34.63 5.36
CA VAL A 241 -15.91 34.71 6.44
C VAL A 241 -15.44 35.64 7.56
N ASP A 242 -14.16 35.58 7.93
CA ASP A 242 -13.57 36.46 8.94
C ASP A 242 -13.52 37.93 8.45
N GLN A 243 -13.24 38.16 7.17
CA GLN A 243 -13.29 39.49 6.55
C GLN A 243 -14.72 40.04 6.50
N GLU A 244 -15.72 39.23 6.17
CA GLU A 244 -17.13 39.63 6.17
C GLU A 244 -17.59 40.00 7.59
N HIS A 245 -17.20 39.20 8.59
CA HIS A 245 -17.48 39.50 9.99
C HIS A 245 -16.78 40.77 10.48
N LYS A 246 -15.59 41.09 9.96
CA LYS A 246 -14.87 42.33 10.22
C LYS A 246 -15.54 43.53 9.54
N MET A 247 -15.97 43.41 8.28
CA MET A 247 -16.74 44.42 7.55
C MET A 247 -18.10 44.71 8.22
N ARG A 248 -18.82 43.68 8.65
CA ARG A 248 -20.09 43.83 9.42
C ARG A 248 -19.88 44.49 10.79
N ARG A 249 -18.69 44.36 11.39
CA ARG A 249 -18.32 45.09 12.63
C ARG A 249 -17.97 46.55 12.34
N ILE A 250 -17.31 46.85 11.23
CA ILE A 250 -16.95 48.22 10.80
C ILE A 250 -18.20 49.02 10.43
N SER A 251 -19.17 48.42 9.74
CA SER A 251 -20.44 49.05 9.37
C SER A 251 -21.36 49.40 10.56
N ARG A 252 -21.05 48.93 11.78
CA ARG A 252 -21.75 49.34 13.02
C ARG A 252 -21.16 50.61 13.66
N GLN A 253 -20.02 51.11 13.20
CA GLN A 253 -19.54 52.46 13.48
C GLN A 253 -20.02 53.36 12.32
N GLY A 254 -20.88 54.34 12.63
CA GLY A 254 -21.55 55.18 11.63
C GLY A 254 -20.61 55.98 10.71
N PRO A 255 -21.14 56.50 9.59
CA PRO A 255 -20.36 56.90 8.42
C PRO A 255 -19.61 58.22 8.65
N GLY A 256 -18.32 58.22 8.31
CA GLY A 256 -17.57 59.42 7.93
C GLY A 256 -17.28 59.32 6.45
N ASP A 257 -17.76 60.31 5.70
CA ASP A 257 -17.70 60.40 4.24
C ASP A 257 -16.27 60.24 3.70
N ASN A 258 -16.09 59.32 2.75
CA ASN A 258 -15.22 59.51 1.60
C ASN A 258 -15.51 58.42 0.55
N GLU A 259 -16.15 58.84 -0.53
CA GLU A 259 -16.20 58.13 -1.80
C GLU A 259 -14.87 58.36 -2.52
N GLU A 260 -14.06 57.31 -2.65
CA GLU A 260 -13.12 57.20 -3.76
C GLU A 260 -13.36 55.83 -4.40
N ALA A 261 -13.84 55.87 -5.64
CA ALA A 261 -13.91 54.72 -6.52
C ALA A 261 -12.49 54.45 -7.05
N GLU A 262 -11.94 53.27 -6.75
CA GLU A 262 -10.81 52.74 -7.50
C GLU A 262 -11.32 51.67 -8.47
N GLU A 263 -11.00 51.90 -9.74
CA GLU A 263 -11.10 50.94 -10.84
C GLU A 263 -9.79 50.12 -10.90
N GLY A 264 -9.92 48.83 -11.26
CA GLY A 264 -8.83 47.85 -11.40
C GLY A 264 -8.96 46.77 -10.32
N GLU A 265 -8.95 45.48 -10.62
CA GLU A 265 -7.93 44.77 -11.39
C GLU A 265 -8.54 43.61 -12.22
N ASP A 266 -7.80 43.19 -13.23
CA ASP A 266 -8.10 42.12 -14.16
C ASP A 266 -8.55 40.83 -13.45
N GLU A 267 -9.78 40.37 -13.74
CA GLU A 267 -10.20 39.01 -13.44
C GLU A 267 -9.40 38.07 -14.36
N GLU A 268 -8.30 37.53 -13.84
CA GLU A 268 -7.67 36.36 -14.44
C GLU A 268 -8.75 35.28 -14.54
N GLU A 269 -9.13 34.89 -15.76
CA GLU A 269 -10.01 33.76 -16.04
C GLU A 269 -9.36 32.52 -15.40
N GLU A 270 -9.75 32.18 -14.17
CA GLU A 270 -9.41 30.89 -13.57
C GLU A 270 -9.99 29.83 -14.50
N GLU A 271 -9.12 29.05 -15.13
CA GLU A 271 -9.53 27.90 -15.92
C GLU A 271 -10.47 27.04 -15.06
N GLU A 272 -11.75 26.97 -15.45
CA GLU A 272 -12.71 26.05 -14.84
C GLU A 272 -12.29 24.62 -15.18
N GLU A 273 -11.28 24.12 -14.47
CA GLU A 273 -10.88 22.72 -14.45
C GLU A 273 -11.97 21.96 -13.70
N ASP A 274 -12.86 21.29 -14.46
CA ASP A 274 -13.81 20.23 -14.05
C ASP A 274 -13.84 19.98 -12.52
N ASP A 275 -14.58 20.83 -11.77
CA ASP A 275 -14.77 20.64 -10.33
C ASP A 275 -15.60 19.35 -10.12
N ASP A 276 -15.01 18.36 -9.47
CA ASP A 276 -15.74 17.15 -9.05
C ASP A 276 -16.93 17.57 -8.18
N GLU A 277 -18.14 17.15 -8.56
CA GLU A 277 -19.43 17.55 -7.95
C GLU A 277 -19.49 17.28 -6.42
N ASP A 278 -18.62 16.39 -5.92
CA ASP A 278 -18.48 15.99 -4.51
C ASP A 278 -17.65 16.97 -3.64
N ASP A 279 -16.83 17.85 -4.23
CA ASP A 279 -15.99 18.81 -3.49
C ASP A 279 -16.80 19.96 -2.83
N TRP A 280 -18.08 20.07 -3.19
CA TRP A 280 -19.02 21.06 -2.66
C TRP A 280 -19.82 20.58 -1.44
N ASP A 281 -19.73 19.31 -1.04
CA ASP A 281 -20.40 18.81 0.17
C ASP A 281 -19.63 19.21 1.45
N PRO A 282 -20.17 20.11 2.30
CA PRO A 282 -19.50 20.52 3.53
C PRO A 282 -19.25 19.36 4.50
N GLU A 283 -20.14 18.36 4.55
CA GLU A 283 -20.02 17.23 5.48
C GLU A 283 -18.84 16.33 5.08
N TYR A 284 -18.68 16.07 3.79
CA TYR A 284 -17.55 15.31 3.24
C TYR A 284 -16.22 16.03 3.48
N LEU A 285 -16.19 17.36 3.30
CA LEU A 285 -15.00 18.17 3.50
C LEU A 285 -14.56 18.21 4.97
N GLU A 286 -15.51 18.35 5.90
CA GLU A 286 -15.25 18.27 7.34
C GLU A 286 -14.70 16.89 7.74
N GLU A 287 -15.20 15.80 7.16
CA GLU A 287 -14.66 14.45 7.39
C GLU A 287 -13.19 14.34 6.94
N LYS A 288 -12.86 14.80 5.72
CA LYS A 288 -11.49 14.80 5.19
C LYS A 288 -10.55 15.63 6.06
N ALA A 289 -10.96 16.83 6.45
CA ALA A 289 -10.18 17.69 7.33
C ALA A 289 -9.96 17.06 8.72
N HIS A 290 -10.99 16.40 9.26
CA HIS A 290 -10.89 15.68 10.51
C HIS A 290 -9.88 14.53 10.42
N LEU A 291 -9.96 13.68 9.39
CA LEU A 291 -9.02 12.59 9.14
C LEU A 291 -7.59 13.09 8.99
N GLN A 292 -7.40 14.18 8.24
CA GLN A 292 -6.09 14.81 8.08
C GLN A 292 -5.52 15.29 9.43
N SER A 293 -6.35 15.81 10.33
CA SER A 293 -5.92 16.24 11.67
C SER A 293 -5.49 15.09 12.58
N LEU A 294 -5.95 13.86 12.29
CA LEU A 294 -5.62 12.66 13.05
C LEU A 294 -4.26 12.08 12.67
N VAL A 295 -3.73 12.38 11.47
CA VAL A 295 -2.44 11.87 10.99
C VAL A 295 -1.28 12.48 11.80
N PRO A 296 -0.33 11.67 12.31
CA PRO A 296 -0.30 10.21 12.37
C PRO A 296 -1.33 9.58 13.33
N PHE A 297 -2.01 8.52 12.88
CA PHE A 297 -3.06 7.85 13.67
C PHE A 297 -2.47 7.20 14.91
N THR A 298 -3.12 7.36 16.06
CA THR A 298 -2.71 6.69 17.31
C THR A 298 -3.57 5.46 17.53
N LEU A 299 -2.97 4.27 17.48
CA LEU A 299 -3.69 3.00 17.56
C LEU A 299 -3.38 2.22 18.82
N ILE A 300 -4.41 1.53 19.31
CA ILE A 300 -4.35 0.58 20.41
C ILE A 300 -4.87 -0.74 19.88
N ALA A 301 -4.02 -1.77 19.88
CA ALA A 301 -4.43 -3.13 19.55
C ALA A 301 -5.12 -3.78 20.76
N GLN A 302 -6.07 -4.66 20.49
CA GLN A 302 -6.73 -5.50 21.49
C GLN A 302 -5.72 -6.45 22.15
N GLU A 303 -5.98 -6.81 23.41
CA GLU A 303 -5.23 -7.80 24.17
C GLU A 303 -5.37 -9.22 23.59
N GLU A 304 -4.51 -10.15 23.99
CA GLU A 304 -4.47 -11.52 23.47
C GLU A 304 -5.84 -12.21 23.49
N ASP A 305 -6.04 -13.13 22.54
CA ASP A 305 -7.29 -13.84 22.31
C ASP A 305 -7.79 -14.52 23.60
N GLY A 306 -9.01 -14.17 24.04
CA GLY A 306 -9.72 -14.88 25.12
C GLY A 306 -10.26 -14.01 26.25
N VAL A 307 -9.85 -12.73 26.34
CA VAL A 307 -10.43 -11.80 27.33
C VAL A 307 -11.65 -11.12 26.71
N GLU A 308 -12.84 -11.64 27.02
CA GLU A 308 -14.11 -11.01 26.69
C GLU A 308 -14.35 -9.78 27.58
N ILE A 309 -13.86 -8.62 27.14
CA ILE A 309 -14.17 -7.36 27.81
C ILE A 309 -15.61 -6.99 27.48
N ARG A 310 -16.40 -6.73 28.53
CA ARG A 310 -17.80 -6.32 28.42
C ARG A 310 -17.96 -4.90 28.96
N ASP A 311 -18.71 -4.11 28.21
CA ASP A 311 -19.15 -2.78 28.66
C ASP A 311 -20.13 -2.90 29.85
N GLU A 312 -20.44 -1.78 30.51
CA GLU A 312 -21.45 -1.67 31.57
C GLU A 312 -22.82 -2.25 31.15
N LYS A 313 -23.08 -2.27 29.84
CA LYS A 313 -24.30 -2.81 29.20
C LYS A 313 -24.19 -4.30 28.82
N GLY A 314 -23.10 -4.98 29.17
CA GLY A 314 -22.88 -6.40 28.88
C GLY A 314 -22.47 -6.74 27.44
N LYS A 315 -22.27 -5.72 26.59
CA LYS A 315 -21.86 -5.86 25.19
C LYS A 315 -20.36 -6.16 25.11
N LEU A 316 -19.99 -7.14 24.28
CA LEU A 316 -18.60 -7.43 23.97
C LEU A 316 -17.95 -6.25 23.24
N ILE A 317 -16.87 -5.72 23.80
CA ILE A 317 -16.11 -4.61 23.26
C ILE A 317 -14.66 -5.04 23.00
N PRO A 318 -14.09 -4.72 21.82
CA PRO A 318 -12.68 -4.95 21.57
C PRO A 318 -11.87 -3.90 22.33
N GLY A 319 -10.95 -4.33 23.20
CA GLY A 319 -10.26 -3.41 24.08
C GLY A 319 -9.07 -4.02 24.81
N ARG A 320 -8.51 -3.25 25.75
CA ARG A 320 -7.50 -3.69 26.71
C ARG A 320 -7.97 -3.36 28.11
N GLU A 321 -7.75 -4.26 29.06
CA GLU A 321 -8.09 -4.04 30.47
C GLU A 321 -6.82 -3.76 31.27
N PHE A 322 -6.84 -2.66 32.01
CA PHE A 322 -5.79 -2.31 32.96
C PHE A 322 -6.37 -2.31 34.38
N PRO A 323 -5.51 -2.44 35.42
CA PRO A 323 -5.95 -2.36 36.81
C PRO A 323 -6.71 -1.07 37.17
N TRP A 324 -6.52 0.00 36.38
CA TRP A 324 -7.14 1.32 36.58
C TRP A 324 -8.30 1.62 35.62
N GLY A 325 -8.62 0.76 34.67
CA GLY A 325 -9.71 0.98 33.73
C GLY A 325 -9.60 0.19 32.43
N VAL A 326 -10.63 0.31 31.60
CA VAL A 326 -10.75 -0.40 30.32
C VAL A 326 -10.60 0.58 29.17
N LEU A 327 -9.71 0.28 28.22
CA LEU A 327 -9.57 1.03 26.98
C LEU A 327 -10.36 0.34 25.87
N HIS A 328 -11.35 1.05 25.33
CA HIS A 328 -12.14 0.59 24.20
C HIS A 328 -11.49 1.01 22.87
N CYS A 329 -11.14 0.05 22.01
CA CYS A 329 -10.43 0.31 20.76
C CYS A 329 -11.27 1.06 19.71
N LEU A 330 -12.61 0.98 19.77
CA LEU A 330 -13.50 1.65 18.81
C LEU A 330 -13.99 3.02 19.28
N ASP A 331 -13.62 3.44 20.50
CA ASP A 331 -13.97 4.77 21.01
C ASP A 331 -12.97 5.81 20.50
N SER A 332 -13.47 6.84 19.81
CA SER A 332 -12.69 7.96 19.29
C SER A 332 -11.98 8.76 20.40
N ASN A 333 -12.42 8.67 21.65
CA ASN A 333 -11.75 9.30 22.78
C ASN A 333 -10.48 8.57 23.23
N HIS A 334 -10.35 7.28 22.90
CA HIS A 334 -9.25 6.42 23.31
C HIS A 334 -8.28 6.14 22.15
N CYS A 335 -8.81 5.93 20.94
CA CYS A 335 -8.05 5.41 19.82
C CYS A 335 -8.61 5.90 18.48
N ASP A 336 -7.71 6.16 17.52
CA ASP A 336 -8.08 6.63 16.18
C ASP A 336 -8.47 5.46 15.24
N LEU A 337 -8.62 4.23 15.75
CA LEU A 337 -8.89 3.02 14.95
C LEU A 337 -10.22 3.09 14.20
N SER A 338 -11.25 3.65 14.82
CA SER A 338 -12.58 3.77 14.19
C SER A 338 -12.51 4.65 12.94
N SER A 339 -11.84 5.80 13.05
CA SER A 339 -11.63 6.74 11.95
C SER A 339 -10.74 6.15 10.88
N LEU A 340 -9.60 5.52 11.25
CA LEU A 340 -8.72 4.85 10.29
C LEU A 340 -9.45 3.74 9.53
N ARG A 341 -10.23 2.91 10.23
CA ARG A 341 -11.00 1.82 9.60
C ARG A 341 -12.03 2.37 8.61
N SER A 342 -12.75 3.43 9.00
CA SER A 342 -13.78 4.04 8.14
C SER A 342 -13.13 4.69 6.90
N ALA A 343 -11.98 5.34 7.07
CA ALA A 343 -11.21 5.91 5.97
C ALA A 343 -10.72 4.84 4.99
N LEU A 344 -10.16 3.72 5.49
CA LEU A 344 -9.61 2.65 4.65
C LEU A 344 -10.70 1.85 3.91
N LEU A 345 -11.84 1.58 4.56
CA LEU A 345 -12.86 0.68 3.99
C LEU A 345 -13.95 1.43 3.21
N SER A 346 -14.25 2.67 3.59
CA SER A 346 -15.35 3.46 3.04
C SER A 346 -14.83 4.68 2.25
N SER A 347 -14.39 5.75 2.92
CA SER A 347 -14.26 7.06 2.25
C SER A 347 -13.06 7.20 1.30
N HIS A 348 -11.87 6.72 1.67
CA HIS A 348 -10.63 6.99 0.91
C HIS A 348 -10.10 5.77 0.13
N ARG A 349 -10.85 4.67 0.13
CA ARG A 349 -10.44 3.42 -0.52
C ARG A 349 -10.19 3.59 -2.02
N GLN A 350 -11.05 4.34 -2.69
CA GLN A 350 -10.96 4.55 -4.14
C GLN A 350 -9.77 5.45 -4.49
N GLU A 351 -9.59 6.55 -3.75
CA GLU A 351 -8.46 7.46 -3.91
C GLU A 351 -7.11 6.74 -3.71
N LEU A 352 -7.01 5.87 -2.70
CA LEU A 352 -5.80 5.04 -2.48
C LEU A 352 -5.46 4.19 -3.71
N LYS A 353 -6.46 3.59 -4.36
CA LYS A 353 -6.27 2.79 -5.59
C LYS A 353 -5.84 3.66 -6.76
N GLU A 354 -6.48 4.80 -6.93
CA GLU A 354 -6.21 5.72 -8.04
C GLU A 354 -4.79 6.28 -7.96
N ILE A 355 -4.32 6.64 -6.77
CA ILE A 355 -2.93 7.07 -6.59
C ILE A 355 -1.97 5.90 -6.80
N THR A 356 -2.30 4.69 -6.31
CA THR A 356 -1.47 3.51 -6.56
C THR A 356 -1.33 3.21 -8.05
N TYR A 357 -2.42 3.23 -8.80
CA TYR A 357 -2.38 2.98 -10.24
C TYR A 357 -1.78 4.16 -11.02
N GLY A 358 -2.34 5.36 -10.86
CA GLY A 358 -2.04 6.55 -11.66
C GLY A 358 -0.69 7.18 -11.36
N PHE A 359 -0.16 7.02 -10.13
CA PHE A 359 1.15 7.56 -9.77
C PHE A 359 2.20 6.46 -9.60
N PHE A 360 2.04 5.56 -8.63
CA PHE A 360 3.10 4.62 -8.27
C PHE A 360 3.34 3.56 -9.36
N TYR A 361 2.28 2.91 -9.84
CA TYR A 361 2.38 1.91 -10.89
C TYR A 361 2.80 2.52 -12.23
N GLU A 362 2.20 3.63 -12.67
CA GLU A 362 2.59 4.29 -13.92
C GLU A 362 4.03 4.81 -13.92
N LYS A 363 4.51 5.34 -12.78
CA LYS A 363 5.92 5.71 -12.61
C LYS A 363 6.83 4.48 -12.77
N TYR A 364 6.53 3.39 -12.06
CA TYR A 364 7.29 2.15 -12.15
C TYR A 364 7.27 1.54 -13.57
N ARG A 365 6.10 1.52 -14.20
CA ARG A 365 5.89 1.04 -15.56
C ARG A 365 6.74 1.82 -16.55
N THR A 366 6.74 3.15 -16.44
CA THR A 366 7.57 4.03 -17.26
C THR A 366 9.06 3.74 -17.05
N GLU A 367 9.51 3.62 -15.80
CA GLU A 367 10.89 3.26 -15.45
C GLU A 367 11.32 1.93 -16.10
N LYS A 368 10.48 0.88 -16.00
CA LYS A 368 10.76 -0.45 -16.59
C LYS A 368 10.77 -0.44 -18.12
N LEU A 369 9.84 0.28 -18.76
CA LEU A 369 9.78 0.36 -20.22
C LEU A 369 10.98 1.14 -20.80
N LEU A 370 11.39 2.21 -20.13
CA LEU A 370 12.58 2.97 -20.49
C LEU A 370 13.85 2.14 -20.29
N ALA A 371 13.99 1.43 -19.17
CA ALA A 371 15.13 0.56 -18.91
C ALA A 371 15.26 -0.51 -20.01
N ARG A 372 14.15 -1.14 -20.41
CA ARG A 372 14.15 -2.13 -21.50
C ARG A 372 14.59 -1.54 -22.84
N THR A 373 14.08 -0.36 -23.19
CA THR A 373 14.44 0.32 -24.44
C THR A 373 15.93 0.66 -24.49
N LYS A 374 16.49 1.13 -23.37
CA LYS A 374 17.93 1.39 -23.23
C LYS A 374 18.75 0.11 -23.42
N SER A 375 18.38 -0.99 -22.76
CA SER A 375 19.06 -2.27 -22.91
C SER A 375 19.00 -2.83 -24.34
N GLN A 376 17.84 -2.72 -25.00
CA GLN A 376 17.66 -3.14 -26.39
C GLN A 376 18.53 -2.31 -27.35
N HIS A 377 18.58 -1.00 -27.14
CA HIS A 377 19.41 -0.10 -27.94
C HIS A 377 20.91 -0.38 -27.76
N ILE A 378 21.36 -0.62 -26.52
CA ILE A 378 22.76 -0.99 -26.22
C ILE A 378 23.12 -2.32 -26.90
N ALA A 379 22.28 -3.35 -26.79
CA ALA A 379 22.50 -4.65 -27.42
C ALA A 379 22.60 -4.52 -28.95
N TYR A 380 21.71 -3.71 -29.56
CA TYR A 380 21.73 -3.44 -30.98
C TYR A 380 23.02 -2.73 -31.43
N GLN A 381 23.48 -1.73 -30.68
CA GLN A 381 24.75 -1.05 -30.97
C GLN A 381 25.95 -1.98 -30.86
N GLN A 382 25.98 -2.84 -29.84
CA GLN A 382 27.06 -3.81 -29.66
C GLN A 382 27.11 -4.81 -30.82
N GLN A 383 25.95 -5.29 -31.27
CA GLN A 383 25.85 -6.18 -32.43
C GLN A 383 26.35 -5.51 -33.72
N GLN A 384 26.03 -4.23 -33.95
CA GLN A 384 26.57 -3.48 -35.09
C GLN A 384 28.08 -3.29 -35.02
N GLN A 385 28.63 -3.02 -33.83
CA GLN A 385 30.07 -2.87 -33.66
C GLN A 385 30.81 -4.18 -33.94
N LEU A 386 30.29 -5.31 -33.47
CA LEU A 386 30.83 -6.64 -33.75
C LEU A 386 30.80 -6.94 -35.26
N GLN A 387 29.68 -6.66 -35.95
CA GLN A 387 29.59 -6.82 -37.41
C GLN A 387 30.62 -5.95 -38.15
N LYS A 388 30.81 -4.69 -37.72
CA LYS A 388 31.82 -3.79 -38.29
C LYS A 388 33.26 -4.27 -38.05
N GLN A 389 33.54 -4.90 -36.90
CA GLN A 389 34.84 -5.50 -36.61
C GLN A 389 35.09 -6.75 -37.45
N HIS A 390 34.10 -7.62 -37.62
CA HIS A 390 34.20 -8.77 -38.53
C HIS A 390 34.44 -8.35 -39.98
N LEU A 391 33.80 -7.28 -40.46
CA LEU A 391 34.06 -6.74 -41.80
C LEU A 391 35.48 -6.18 -41.96
N LYS A 392 36.04 -5.57 -40.91
CA LYS A 392 37.43 -5.05 -40.92
C LYS A 392 38.49 -6.16 -40.81
N ASN A 393 38.19 -7.24 -40.10
CA ASN A 393 39.12 -8.37 -39.95
C ASN A 393 39.04 -9.35 -41.13
N GLY A 394 37.94 -9.35 -41.90
CA GLY A 394 37.77 -10.15 -43.13
C GLY A 394 38.48 -9.60 -44.37
N SER A 395 39.07 -8.40 -44.32
CA SER A 395 39.83 -7.78 -45.42
C SER A 395 41.36 -7.98 -45.33
N GLY A 396 41.83 -8.91 -44.50
CA GLY A 396 43.24 -9.28 -44.37
C GLY A 396 43.59 -10.57 -45.11
N GLY A 397 43.82 -10.48 -46.42
CA GLY A 397 44.69 -11.36 -47.24
C GLY A 397 44.52 -12.88 -47.14
N ALA A 398 43.83 -13.48 -48.12
CA ALA A 398 44.10 -14.86 -48.51
C ALA A 398 45.34 -14.91 -49.43
N PRO A 399 46.39 -15.69 -49.13
CA PRO A 399 47.45 -15.94 -50.10
C PRO A 399 46.98 -17.02 -51.08
N THR A 400 46.82 -16.64 -52.34
CA THR A 400 46.68 -17.56 -53.47
C THR A 400 47.98 -18.34 -53.66
N GLN A 401 47.99 -19.65 -53.39
CA GLN A 401 49.05 -20.55 -53.84
C GLN A 401 48.58 -21.34 -55.07
N HIS A 402 49.38 -21.24 -56.13
CA HIS A 402 49.22 -21.96 -57.39
C HIS A 402 49.45 -23.48 -57.23
N LEU A 403 48.59 -24.24 -57.90
CA LEU A 403 48.74 -25.67 -58.19
C LEU A 403 49.95 -25.94 -59.11
N LYS A 404 50.76 -26.94 -58.74
CA LYS A 404 51.50 -27.79 -59.69
C LYS A 404 51.63 -29.19 -59.09
N GLY A 405 51.15 -30.18 -59.84
CA GLY A 405 50.77 -31.48 -59.30
C GLY A 405 51.86 -32.55 -59.23
N LYS A 406 51.42 -33.72 -58.76
CA LYS A 406 51.78 -35.08 -59.19
C LYS A 406 50.93 -36.08 -58.40
N GLU A 407 50.15 -36.89 -59.11
CA GLU A 407 49.61 -38.19 -58.66
C GLU A 407 50.76 -39.22 -58.46
N PRO A 408 50.54 -40.49 -58.03
CA PRO A 408 49.31 -41.21 -57.64
C PRO A 408 49.45 -42.03 -56.32
N MET A 409 48.37 -42.66 -55.83
CA MET A 409 48.24 -44.13 -55.70
C MET A 409 47.12 -44.57 -54.74
N PHE A 410 46.46 -45.64 -55.19
CA PHE A 410 45.42 -46.47 -54.62
C PHE A 410 45.47 -46.80 -53.11
N GLY A 411 44.30 -47.00 -52.52
CA GLY A 411 44.14 -47.78 -51.28
C GLY A 411 42.72 -47.74 -50.68
N ASN A 412 41.84 -48.62 -51.15
CA ASN A 412 40.56 -48.95 -50.52
C ASN A 412 40.78 -49.56 -49.12
N GLY A 413 39.95 -49.20 -48.12
CA GLY A 413 40.01 -49.80 -46.79
C GLY A 413 38.90 -49.38 -45.82
N THR A 414 37.75 -50.05 -45.95
CA THR A 414 36.72 -50.42 -44.96
C THR A 414 36.75 -49.89 -43.50
N SER A 415 35.56 -49.45 -43.07
CA SER A 415 34.83 -49.78 -41.82
C SER A 415 35.40 -49.40 -40.43
N GLY A 416 34.55 -48.71 -39.65
CA GLY A 416 34.66 -48.63 -38.19
C GLY A 416 33.66 -47.66 -37.57
N ALA A 417 32.48 -48.17 -37.21
CA ALA A 417 31.55 -47.52 -36.29
C ALA A 417 32.19 -47.36 -34.90
N ILE A 418 31.78 -46.38 -34.10
CA ILE A 418 31.55 -46.47 -32.63
C ILE A 418 30.85 -45.21 -32.14
N ALA A 419 29.90 -45.42 -31.24
CA ALA A 419 28.93 -44.51 -30.67
C ALA A 419 29.43 -43.77 -29.41
N GLY A 420 28.91 -42.54 -29.22
CA GLY A 420 28.64 -41.85 -27.94
C GLY A 420 29.77 -41.62 -26.92
N PRO A 421 29.51 -40.93 -25.78
CA PRO A 421 28.25 -40.30 -25.34
C PRO A 421 28.40 -38.83 -24.89
N TRP A 422 27.24 -38.22 -24.66
CA TRP A 422 27.03 -36.98 -23.90
C TRP A 422 26.98 -37.28 -22.40
N GLU A 423 27.59 -36.45 -21.57
CA GLU A 423 27.34 -36.25 -20.12
C GLU A 423 27.85 -34.83 -19.82
N GLU A 424 26.92 -33.89 -19.58
CA GLU A 424 26.36 -33.44 -18.28
C GLU A 424 27.11 -32.24 -17.70
#